data_AF-A0AAV8YSS0-F1
#
_entry.id   AF-A0AAV8YSS0-F1
#
_cell.length_a   1.000
_cell.length_b   1.000
_cell.length_c   1.000
_cell.angle_alpha   90.00
_cell.angle_beta   90.00
_cell.angle_gamma   90.00
#
_symmetry.space_group_name_H-M   'P 1'
#
loop_
_entity.id
_entity.type
_entity.pdbx_description
1 polymer ?
#
loop_
_entity_poly.entity_id
_entity_poly.type
_entity_poly.pdbx_seq_one_letter_code
_entity_poly.pdbx_strand_id
1 'polypeptide(L)'
;MGHVRKVPSKRQAVVDDDTKLNLLLALEENPITPARQLARDSNLNHKTVLKILKYEKKRPYKMQAVQELLEDDPDRRDHFSLMTLLMEQDTCVYSSTN
;
A
#
# COMPACT_ATOMS: atom_id res chain seq x y z
N MET A 1 22.89 -35.54 -5.50
CA MET A 1 22.01 -35.05 -6.57
C MET A 1 20.79 -34.39 -5.95
N GLY A 2 20.78 -33.06 -5.83
CA GLY A 2 19.69 -32.32 -5.18
C GLY A 2 18.48 -32.20 -6.11
N HIS A 3 17.31 -32.64 -5.64
CA HIS A 3 16.06 -32.52 -6.38
C HIS A 3 15.54 -31.09 -6.21
N VAL A 4 15.70 -30.25 -7.24
CA VAL A 4 15.15 -28.89 -7.25
C VAL A 4 13.63 -29.01 -7.40
N ARG A 5 12.89 -28.75 -6.31
CA ARG A 5 11.43 -28.68 -6.36
C ARG A 5 11.05 -27.52 -7.27
N LYS A 6 10.41 -27.81 -8.41
CA LYS A 6 9.83 -26.75 -9.25
C LYS A 6 8.76 -26.03 -8.45
N VAL A 7 8.90 -24.72 -8.31
CA VAL A 7 7.86 -23.87 -7.71
C VAL A 7 6.60 -24.04 -8.58
N PRO A 8 5.45 -24.44 -8.02
CA PRO A 8 4.24 -24.56 -8.81
C PRO A 8 3.94 -23.20 -9.44
N SER A 9 3.80 -23.18 -10.76
CA SER A 9 3.37 -21.99 -11.51
C SER A 9 2.11 -21.44 -10.83
N LYS A 10 2.15 -20.17 -10.40
CA LYS A 10 1.03 -19.52 -9.73
C LYS A 10 -0.14 -19.50 -10.72
N ARG A 11 -1.08 -20.44 -10.58
CA ARG A 11 -2.33 -20.42 -11.32
C ARG A 11 -3.03 -19.10 -10.98
N GLN A 12 -3.02 -18.15 -11.91
CA GLN A 12 -3.89 -16.98 -11.84
C GLN A 12 -5.32 -17.48 -11.70
N ALA A 13 -6.10 -16.79 -10.86
CA ALA A 13 -7.53 -17.01 -10.91
C ALA A 13 -7.98 -16.58 -12.31
N VAL A 14 -8.63 -17.47 -13.06
CA VAL A 14 -9.27 -17.11 -14.33
C VAL A 14 -10.46 -16.24 -13.93
N VAL A 15 -10.22 -14.94 -13.90
CA VAL A 15 -11.19 -13.89 -13.61
C VAL A 15 -10.98 -12.88 -14.71
N ASP A 16 -12.08 -12.39 -15.25
CA ASP A 16 -12.08 -11.41 -16.32
C ASP A 16 -11.32 -10.15 -15.90
N ASP A 17 -10.51 -9.59 -16.80
CA ASP A 17 -9.61 -8.49 -16.47
C ASP A 17 -10.38 -7.23 -16.05
N ASP A 18 -11.56 -6.99 -16.61
CA ASP A 18 -12.42 -5.87 -16.24
C ASP A 18 -12.95 -6.04 -14.81
N THR A 19 -13.41 -7.24 -14.46
CA THR A 19 -13.88 -7.52 -13.09
C THR A 19 -12.76 -7.39 -12.05
N LYS A 20 -11.54 -7.77 -12.42
CA LYS A 20 -10.35 -7.59 -11.59
C LYS A 20 -10.00 -6.11 -11.43
N LEU A 21 -10.04 -5.33 -12.51
CA LEU A 21 -9.78 -3.90 -12.48
C LEU A 21 -10.79 -3.17 -11.57
N ASN A 22 -12.07 -3.45 -11.74
CA ASN A 22 -13.14 -2.88 -10.92
C ASN A 22 -12.95 -3.17 -9.43
N LEU A 23 -12.53 -4.41 -9.08
CA LEU A 23 -12.23 -4.77 -7.70
C LEU A 23 -11.07 -3.96 -7.12
N LEU A 24 -10.00 -3.74 -7.90
CA LEU A 24 -8.84 -2.96 -7.45
C LEU A 24 -9.17 -1.48 -7.31
N LEU A 25 -9.96 -0.92 -8.23
CA LEU A 25 -10.44 0.46 -8.13
C LEU A 25 -11.29 0.67 -6.87
N ALA A 26 -12.23 -0.25 -6.60
CA ALA A 26 -13.05 -0.19 -5.39
C ALA A 26 -12.22 -0.25 -4.09
N LEU A 27 -11.12 -1.01 -4.09
CA LEU A 27 -10.19 -1.04 -2.96
C LEU A 27 -9.38 0.26 -2.83
N GLU A 28 -8.99 0.87 -3.95
CA GLU A 28 -8.22 2.12 -3.95
C GLU A 28 -9.07 3.29 -3.44
N GLU A 29 -10.34 3.35 -3.83
CA GLU A 29 -11.30 4.34 -3.33
C GLU A 29 -11.53 4.21 -1.82
N ASN A 30 -11.62 2.98 -1.31
CA ASN A 30 -11.90 2.69 0.09
C ASN A 30 -10.99 1.58 0.63
N PRO A 31 -9.77 1.91 1.08
CA PRO A 31 -8.76 0.93 1.48
C PRO A 31 -9.11 0.17 2.77
N ILE A 32 -10.10 0.65 3.52
CA ILE A 32 -10.60 0.03 4.74
C ILE A 32 -11.60 -1.10 4.46
N THR A 33 -12.07 -1.24 3.21
CA THR A 33 -13.11 -2.21 2.84
C THR A 33 -12.60 -3.64 3.02
N PRO A 34 -13.28 -4.48 3.83
CA PRO A 34 -12.83 -5.84 4.06
C PRO A 34 -12.97 -6.69 2.81
N ALA A 35 -12.05 -7.63 2.60
CA ALA A 35 -12.06 -8.53 1.43
C ALA A 35 -13.37 -9.33 1.27
N ARG A 36 -14.12 -9.58 2.36
CA ARG A 36 -15.45 -10.22 2.30
C ARG A 36 -16.50 -9.32 1.67
N GLN A 37 -16.43 -8.01 1.91
CA GLN A 37 -17.35 -7.05 1.32
C GLN A 37 -17.04 -6.88 -0.16
N LEU A 38 -15.76 -6.67 -0.51
CA LEU A 38 -15.32 -6.66 -1.92
C LEU A 38 -15.75 -7.92 -2.69
N ALA A 39 -15.74 -9.10 -2.06
CA ALA A 39 -16.21 -10.34 -2.65
C ALA A 39 -17.72 -10.34 -2.94
N ARG A 40 -18.53 -9.76 -2.05
CA ARG A 40 -19.98 -9.60 -2.28
C ARG A 40 -20.24 -8.61 -3.42
N ASP A 41 -19.55 -7.48 -3.41
CA ASP A 41 -19.78 -6.39 -4.36
C ASP A 41 -19.35 -6.77 -5.79
N SER A 42 -18.27 -7.55 -5.92
CA SER A 42 -17.78 -8.10 -7.20
C SER A 42 -18.40 -9.44 -7.60
N ASN A 43 -19.31 -9.99 -6.78
CA ASN A 43 -19.89 -11.32 -6.94
C ASN A 43 -18.84 -12.45 -7.14
N LEU A 44 -17.70 -12.32 -6.47
CA LEU A 44 -16.60 -13.28 -6.50
C LEU A 44 -16.56 -14.10 -5.21
N ASN A 45 -16.00 -15.31 -5.30
CA ASN A 45 -15.68 -16.04 -4.08
C ASN A 45 -14.60 -15.29 -3.28
N HIS A 46 -14.78 -15.17 -1.96
CA HIS A 46 -13.82 -14.55 -1.05
C HIS A 46 -12.39 -15.10 -1.20
N LYS A 47 -12.22 -16.41 -1.45
CA LYS A 47 -10.91 -17.00 -1.72
C LYS A 47 -10.25 -16.47 -2.99
N THR A 48 -11.05 -16.17 -4.01
CA THR A 48 -10.58 -15.61 -5.29
C THR A 48 -10.13 -14.17 -5.10
N VAL A 49 -10.92 -13.36 -4.41
CA VAL A 49 -10.54 -11.98 -4.04
C VAL A 49 -9.21 -11.95 -3.29
N LEU A 50 -9.04 -12.78 -2.26
CA LEU A 50 -7.77 -12.86 -1.53
C LEU A 50 -6.57 -13.26 -2.41
N LYS A 51 -6.78 -14.11 -3.42
CA LYS A 51 -5.72 -14.46 -4.40
C LYS A 51 -5.36 -13.28 -5.29
N ILE A 52 -6.37 -12.55 -5.80
CA ILE A 52 -6.18 -11.35 -6.62
C ILE A 52 -5.40 -10.30 -5.84
N LEU A 53 -5.87 -9.97 -4.63
CA LEU A 53 -5.21 -9.01 -3.74
C LEU A 53 -3.75 -9.41 -3.43
N LYS A 54 -3.51 -10.70 -3.14
CA LYS A 54 -2.15 -11.20 -2.91
C LYS A 54 -1.26 -11.13 -4.15
N TYR A 55 -1.82 -11.35 -5.34
CA TYR A 55 -1.08 -11.28 -6.60
C TYR A 55 -0.71 -9.84 -6.94
N GLU A 56 -1.65 -8.91 -6.80
CA GLU A 56 -1.49 -7.47 -7.02
C GLU A 56 -0.77 -6.75 -5.88
N LYS A 57 -0.35 -7.48 -4.84
CA LYS A 57 0.32 -6.96 -3.63
C LYS A 57 -0.49 -5.87 -2.91
N LYS A 58 -1.80 -5.85 -3.10
CA LYS A 58 -2.72 -4.95 -2.41
C LYS A 58 -3.27 -5.62 -1.16
N ARG A 59 -3.43 -4.85 -0.08
CA ARG A 59 -4.07 -5.31 1.16
C ARG A 59 -4.99 -4.21 1.66
N PRO A 60 -6.22 -4.54 2.08
CA PRO A 60 -7.00 -3.61 2.88
C PRO A 60 -6.20 -3.28 4.14
N TYR A 61 -6.06 -2.00 4.43
CA TYR A 61 -5.40 -1.53 5.64
C TYR A 61 -6.36 -0.64 6.41
N LYS A 62 -6.34 -0.77 7.73
CA LYS A 62 -7.08 0.11 8.62
C LYS A 62 -6.13 1.25 8.99
N MET A 63 -6.39 2.46 8.48
CA MET A 63 -5.71 3.64 9.03
C MET A 63 -6.10 3.76 10.50
N GLN A 64 -5.10 3.74 11.36
CA GLN A 64 -5.28 3.97 12.78
C GLN A 64 -4.65 5.33 13.09
N ALA A 65 -5.50 6.34 13.32
CA ALA A 65 -5.05 7.60 13.88
C ALA A 65 -4.65 7.32 15.34
N VAL A 66 -3.35 7.32 15.62
CA VAL A 66 -2.82 7.07 16.98
C VAL A 66 -2.80 8.36 17.80
N GLN A 67 -2.74 9.52 17.13
CA GLN A 67 -2.74 10.85 17.72
C GLN A 67 -3.66 11.74 16.90
N GLU A 68 -4.54 12.48 17.58
CA GLU A 68 -5.27 13.58 16.96
C GLU A 68 -4.30 14.76 16.79
N LEU A 69 -4.29 15.35 15.60
CA LEU A 69 -3.51 16.56 15.35
C LEU A 69 -4.31 17.75 15.86
N LEU A 70 -3.67 18.61 16.65
CA LEU A 70 -4.18 19.94 16.96
C LEU A 70 -4.19 20.80 15.69
N GLU A 71 -5.00 21.86 15.68
CA GLU A 71 -5.17 22.76 14.52
C GLU A 71 -3.83 23.26 13.95
N ASP A 72 -2.89 23.59 14.82
CA ASP A 72 -1.55 24.09 14.46
C ASP A 72 -0.49 23.00 14.21
N ASP A 73 -0.78 21.72 14.48
CA ASP A 73 0.21 20.65 14.34
C ASP A 73 0.72 20.44 12.91
N PRO A 74 -0.09 20.57 11.85
CA PRO A 74 0.39 20.51 10.47
C PRO A 74 1.48 21.55 10.22
N ASP A 75 1.24 22.82 10.57
CA ASP A 75 2.17 23.93 10.34
C ASP A 75 3.47 23.73 11.13
N ARG A 76 3.38 23.29 12.39
CA ARG A 76 4.55 22.97 13.21
C ARG A 76 5.39 21.83 12.61
N ARG A 77 4.74 20.79 12.09
CA ARG A 77 5.40 19.62 11.47
C ARG A 77 6.06 19.99 10.15
N ASP A 78 5.41 20.81 9.34
CA ASP A 78 5.95 21.28 8.07
C ASP A 78 7.15 22.21 8.31
N HIS A 79 7.05 23.13 9.27
CA HIS A 79 8.16 24.00 9.65
C HIS A 79 9.37 23.20 10.15
N PHE A 80 9.16 22.22 11.03
CA PHE A 80 10.22 21.34 11.52
C PHE A 80 10.88 20.54 10.39
N SER A 81 10.06 19.96 9.49
CA SER A 81 10.55 19.19 8.34
C SER A 81 11.39 20.04 7.40
N LEU A 82 10.92 21.27 7.10
CA LEU A 82 11.64 22.22 6.25
C LEU A 82 12.96 22.65 6.89
N MET A 83 12.96 22.94 8.20
CA MET A 83 14.18 23.29 8.93
C MET A 83 15.22 22.17 8.85
N THR A 84 14.79 20.92 9.02
CA THR A 84 15.66 19.74 8.94
C THR A 84 16.26 19.57 7.54
N LEU A 85 15.45 19.68 6.49
CA LEU A 85 15.90 19.61 5.10
C LEU A 85 16.90 20.71 4.73
N LEU A 86 16.68 21.94 5.21
CA LEU A 86 17.58 23.06 4.97
C LEU A 86 18.92 22.88 5.68
N MET A 87 18.88 22.43 6.94
CA MET A 87 20.10 22.09 7.69
C MET A 87 20.89 20.96 7.01
N GLU A 88 20.23 19.94 6.46
CA GLU A 88 20.90 18.86 5.71
C GLU A 88 21.58 19.38 4.43
N GLN A 89 20.99 20.33 3.71
CA GLN A 89 21.60 20.94 2.52
C GLN A 89 22.82 21.80 2.88
N ASP A 90 22.78 22.51 4.01
CA ASP A 90 23.91 23.32 4.50
C ASP A 90 25.08 22.45 4.99
N THR A 91 24.82 21.22 5.48
CA THR A 91 25.92 20.29 5.87
C THR A 91 26.72 19.74 4.70
N CYS A 92 26.14 19.66 3.49
CA CYS A 92 26.85 19.21 2.29
C CYS A 92 27.96 20.19 1.85
N VAL A 93 27.81 21.47 2.19
CA VAL A 93 28.78 22.52 1.81
C VAL A 93 30.02 22.51 2.71
N TYR A 94 29.91 21.98 3.94
CA TYR A 94 31.02 21.94 4.90
C TYR A 94 31.91 20.69 4.82
N SER A 95 31.50 19.64 4.09
CA SER A 95 32.32 18.43 3.89
C SER A 95 33.31 18.51 2.71
N SER A 96 33.38 19.63 1.99
CA SER A 96 34.27 19.79 0.81
C SER A 96 35.49 20.68 1.04
N THR A 97 35.80 21.05 2.28
CA THR A 97 37.07 21.70 2.62
C THR A 97 37.72 21.01 3.80
N ASN A 98 38.52 19.98 3.52
CA ASN A 98 39.76 19.61 4.21
C ASN A 98 40.59 18.68 3.32
#